data_AF-A0A9D8QTV6-F1
#
_entry.id   AF-A0A9D8QTV6-F1
#
_cell.length_a   1.000
_cell.length_b   1.000
_cell.length_c   1.000
_cell.angle_alpha   90.00
_cell.angle_beta   90.00
_cell.angle_gamma   90.00
#
_symmetry.space_group_name_H-M   'P 1'
#
loop_
_entity.id
_entity.type
_entity.pdbx_description
1 polymer ?
#
loop_
_entity_poly.entity_id
_entity_poly.type
_entity_poly.pdbx_seq_one_letter_code
_entity_poly.pdbx_strand_id
1 'polypeptide(L)'
;MRKTMTIWIAMLLSAASIHAQGTTTANDVLATLRRANDYFMAKYADPTRATYVKKVRPSSLWTRAVYYEGLMALNDVDPQQRYLDYVDRWAEFHQWTPRDGVNTCDADNQCCAQTYLMRYMQVGGEEKLLPTRQNLDHQLLTPNLKLVPKNEWETAKANAKN
;
A
#
# COMPACT_ATOMS: atom_id res chain seq x y z
N MET A 1 -36.91 49.61 -26.49
CA MET A 1 -37.31 48.34 -27.14
C MET A 1 -36.12 47.55 -27.70
N ARG A 2 -35.22 48.14 -28.51
CA ARG A 2 -34.06 47.43 -29.07
C ARG A 2 -33.01 46.97 -28.03
N LYS A 3 -32.73 47.78 -26.99
CA LYS A 3 -31.77 47.46 -25.91
C LYS A 3 -32.31 46.45 -24.88
N THR A 4 -33.64 46.42 -24.68
CA THR A 4 -34.29 45.48 -23.78
C THR A 4 -34.35 44.09 -24.40
N MET A 5 -34.56 43.98 -25.73
CA MET A 5 -34.57 42.70 -26.46
C MET A 5 -33.22 41.95 -26.38
N THR A 6 -32.10 42.69 -26.42
CA THR A 6 -30.74 42.14 -26.30
C THR A 6 -30.43 41.55 -24.92
N ILE A 7 -31.05 42.06 -23.85
CA ILE A 7 -30.84 41.55 -22.49
C ILE A 7 -31.53 40.19 -22.29
N TRP A 8 -32.70 39.99 -22.91
CA TRP A 8 -33.42 38.72 -22.88
C TRP A 8 -32.71 37.60 -23.66
N ILE A 9 -32.08 37.91 -24.79
CA ILE A 9 -31.30 36.94 -25.57
C ILE A 9 -30.04 36.50 -24.81
N ALA A 10 -29.38 37.39 -24.06
CA ALA A 10 -28.21 37.05 -23.24
C ALA A 10 -28.55 36.19 -22.01
N MET A 11 -29.74 36.37 -21.41
CA MET A 11 -30.24 35.52 -20.32
C MET A 11 -30.68 34.13 -20.79
N LEU A 12 -31.21 34.00 -22.00
CA LEU A 12 -31.56 32.69 -22.58
C LEU A 12 -30.34 31.85 -22.97
N LEU A 13 -29.20 32.49 -23.29
CA LEU A 13 -27.96 31.79 -23.62
C LEU A 13 -27.18 31.27 -22.40
N SER A 14 -27.52 31.73 -21.19
CA SER A 14 -26.86 31.34 -19.93
C SER A 14 -27.56 30.17 -19.21
N ALA A 15 -28.70 29.68 -19.74
CA ALA A 15 -29.43 28.53 -19.17
C ALA A 15 -28.96 27.16 -19.72
N ALA A 16 -28.11 27.13 -20.74
CA ALA A 16 -27.59 25.89 -21.32
C ALA A 16 -26.21 25.57 -20.76
N SER A 17 -26.16 24.85 -19.63
CA SER A 17 -25.14 23.83 -19.25
C SER A 17 -25.01 23.67 -17.74
N ILE A 18 -26.10 23.39 -17.03
CA ILE A 18 -25.97 22.65 -15.77
C ILE A 18 -26.03 21.17 -16.17
N HIS A 19 -24.89 20.63 -16.63
CA HIS A 19 -24.74 19.20 -16.66
C HIS A 19 -24.68 18.75 -15.20
N ALA A 20 -25.78 18.21 -14.69
CA ALA A 20 -25.72 17.41 -13.48
C ALA A 20 -24.65 16.34 -13.75
N GLN A 21 -23.57 16.33 -12.95
CA GLN A 21 -22.63 15.20 -12.99
C GLN A 21 -23.48 13.95 -12.75
N GLY A 22 -23.52 13.04 -13.72
CA GLY A 22 -24.16 11.74 -13.53
C GLY A 22 -23.64 11.12 -12.23
N THR A 23 -24.50 10.44 -11.50
CA THR A 23 -24.10 9.78 -10.25
C THR A 23 -22.97 8.79 -10.55
N THR A 24 -21.79 9.00 -9.96
CA THR A 24 -20.66 8.08 -10.11
C THR A 24 -21.10 6.68 -9.69
N THR A 25 -21.00 5.72 -10.61
CA THR A 25 -21.36 4.33 -10.33
C THR A 25 -20.17 3.56 -9.77
N ALA A 26 -20.41 2.41 -9.15
CA ALA A 26 -19.33 1.50 -8.74
C ALA A 26 -18.44 1.08 -9.93
N ASN A 27 -19.02 0.91 -11.12
CA ASN A 27 -18.29 0.58 -12.33
C ASN A 27 -17.37 1.72 -12.78
N ASP A 28 -17.79 2.98 -12.63
CA ASP A 28 -16.94 4.14 -12.95
C ASP A 28 -15.75 4.24 -12.00
N VAL A 29 -15.95 3.93 -10.72
CA VAL A 29 -14.87 3.85 -9.72
C VAL A 29 -13.92 2.71 -10.08
N LEU A 30 -14.42 1.50 -10.35
CA LEU A 30 -13.57 0.36 -10.73
C LEU A 30 -12.79 0.63 -12.01
N ALA A 31 -13.41 1.24 -13.02
CA ALA A 31 -12.72 1.64 -14.24
C ALA A 31 -11.56 2.62 -13.94
N THR A 32 -11.74 3.52 -12.98
CA THR A 32 -10.69 4.46 -12.54
C THR A 32 -9.57 3.77 -11.77
N LEU A 33 -9.92 2.85 -10.85
CA LEU A 33 -8.94 2.05 -10.11
C LEU A 33 -8.10 1.17 -11.06
N ARG A 34 -8.74 0.51 -12.04
CA ARG A 34 -8.05 -0.27 -13.08
C ARG A 34 -7.03 0.59 -13.84
N ARG A 35 -7.44 1.76 -14.35
CA ARG A 35 -6.53 2.67 -15.08
C ARG A 35 -5.35 3.14 -14.22
N ALA A 36 -5.60 3.48 -12.95
CA ALA A 36 -4.54 3.88 -12.04
C ALA A 36 -3.54 2.73 -11.78
N ASN A 37 -4.06 1.52 -11.56
CA ASN A 37 -3.23 0.34 -11.36
C ASN A 37 -2.47 -0.06 -12.63
N ASP A 38 -3.11 -0.02 -13.80
CA ASP A 38 -2.49 -0.28 -15.10
C ASP A 38 -1.30 0.64 -15.33
N TYR A 39 -1.47 1.94 -15.08
CA TYR A 39 -0.38 2.90 -15.18
C TYR A 39 0.77 2.54 -14.22
N PHE A 40 0.47 2.17 -12.98
CA PHE A 40 1.49 1.82 -12.00
C PHE A 40 2.26 0.55 -12.40
N MET A 41 1.55 -0.54 -12.72
CA MET A 41 2.16 -1.80 -13.13
C MET A 41 2.95 -1.65 -14.44
N ALA A 42 2.51 -0.81 -15.37
CA ALA A 42 3.27 -0.50 -16.58
C ALA A 42 4.55 0.29 -16.25
N LYS A 43 4.46 1.31 -15.40
CA LYS A 43 5.61 2.15 -15.00
C LYS A 43 6.64 1.37 -14.20
N TYR A 44 6.20 0.42 -13.38
CA TYR A 44 7.05 -0.42 -12.53
C TYR A 44 6.94 -1.90 -12.91
N ALA A 45 7.01 -2.22 -14.20
CA ALA A 45 6.81 -3.59 -14.70
C ALA A 45 7.69 -4.68 -14.05
N ASP A 46 8.85 -4.28 -13.53
CA ASP A 46 9.62 -5.11 -12.61
C ASP A 46 9.35 -4.68 -11.15
N PRO A 47 8.55 -5.46 -10.39
CA PRO A 47 8.18 -5.14 -9.02
C PRO A 47 9.35 -5.16 -8.05
N THR A 48 10.47 -5.79 -8.42
CA THR A 48 11.64 -5.99 -7.54
C THR A 48 12.51 -4.73 -7.48
N ARG A 49 12.40 -3.82 -8.45
CA ARG A 49 13.32 -2.68 -8.58
C ARG A 49 13.24 -1.70 -7.42
N ALA A 50 14.41 -1.40 -6.87
CA ALA A 50 14.60 -0.35 -5.89
C ALA A 50 14.16 1.03 -6.42
N THR A 51 13.75 1.92 -5.51
CA THR A 51 13.53 3.34 -5.81
C THR A 51 14.70 4.19 -5.36
N TYR A 52 14.84 5.36 -5.98
CA TYR A 52 15.81 6.36 -5.57
C TYR A 52 15.11 7.68 -5.23
N VAL A 53 15.12 8.03 -3.96
CA VAL A 53 14.75 9.37 -3.47
C VAL A 53 15.81 9.79 -2.47
N LYS A 54 16.78 10.59 -2.94
CA LYS A 54 18.01 11.00 -2.23
C LYS A 54 18.97 9.87 -1.83
N LYS A 55 18.47 8.65 -1.59
CA LYS A 55 19.24 7.42 -1.38
C LYS A 55 18.40 6.21 -1.81
N VAL A 56 19.02 5.11 -2.21
CA VAL A 56 18.34 3.91 -2.72
C VAL A 56 17.45 3.25 -1.64
N ARG A 57 16.27 2.74 -2.02
CA ARG A 57 15.37 1.97 -1.15
C ARG A 57 14.96 0.67 -1.83
N PRO A 58 14.97 -0.46 -1.12
CA PRO A 58 14.43 -1.70 -1.66
C PRO A 58 12.93 -1.54 -1.94
N SER A 59 12.42 -2.41 -2.80
CA SER A 59 11.00 -2.42 -3.14
C SER A 59 10.08 -2.91 -2.01
N SER A 60 10.63 -3.35 -0.88
CA SER A 60 9.90 -3.71 0.35
C SER A 60 9.69 -2.54 1.33
N LEU A 61 10.11 -1.31 0.99
CA LEU A 61 9.81 -0.11 1.78
C LEU A 61 8.29 0.11 1.92
N TRP A 62 7.84 0.58 3.09
CA TRP A 62 6.43 0.85 3.39
C TRP A 62 5.63 1.57 2.30
N THR A 63 6.17 2.62 1.68
CA THR A 63 5.44 3.37 0.63
C THR A 63 5.10 2.51 -0.57
N ARG A 64 5.93 1.49 -0.85
CA ARG A 64 5.68 0.51 -1.89
C ARG A 64 4.86 -0.67 -1.38
N ALA A 65 5.02 -1.08 -0.14
CA ALA A 65 4.17 -2.10 0.49
C ALA A 65 2.68 -1.68 0.50
N VAL A 66 2.37 -0.41 0.80
CA VAL A 66 1.00 0.14 0.76
C VAL A 66 0.36 0.00 -0.62
N TYR A 67 1.15 0.12 -1.71
CA TYR A 67 0.62 -0.16 -3.05
C TYR A 67 0.16 -1.62 -3.18
N TYR A 68 0.92 -2.58 -2.65
CA TYR A 68 0.54 -3.99 -2.72
C TYR A 68 -0.68 -4.30 -1.86
N GLU A 69 -0.83 -3.67 -0.69
CA GLU A 69 -2.06 -3.77 0.10
C GLU A 69 -3.28 -3.29 -0.70
N GLY A 70 -3.16 -2.15 -1.39
CA GLY A 70 -4.19 -1.65 -2.30
C GLY A 70 -4.44 -2.54 -3.52
N LEU A 71 -3.40 -3.16 -4.07
CA LEU A 71 -3.51 -4.11 -5.19
C LEU A 71 -4.25 -5.38 -4.77
N MET A 72 -3.98 -5.89 -3.56
CA MET A 72 -4.71 -7.01 -2.98
C MET A 72 -6.19 -6.66 -2.76
N ALA A 73 -6.48 -5.49 -2.18
CA ALA A 73 -7.85 -5.03 -1.98
C ALA A 73 -8.59 -4.80 -3.31
N LEU A 74 -7.91 -4.31 -4.35
CA LEU A 74 -8.47 -4.21 -5.69
C LEU A 74 -8.79 -5.60 -6.25
N ASN A 75 -7.87 -6.57 -6.10
CA ASN A 75 -8.09 -7.93 -6.56
C ASN A 75 -9.27 -8.62 -5.85
N ASP A 76 -9.54 -8.29 -4.58
CA ASP A 76 -10.68 -8.87 -3.85
C ASP A 76 -12.04 -8.45 -4.43
N VAL A 77 -12.14 -7.24 -5.01
CA VAL A 77 -13.39 -6.72 -5.60
C VAL A 77 -13.41 -6.75 -7.14
N ASP A 78 -12.24 -6.87 -7.76
CA ASP A 78 -12.02 -6.98 -9.21
C ASP A 78 -10.91 -8.01 -9.50
N PRO A 79 -11.20 -9.32 -9.38
CA PRO A 79 -10.18 -10.34 -9.44
C PRO A 79 -9.47 -10.41 -10.80
N GLN A 80 -8.14 -10.32 -10.79
CA GLN A 80 -7.32 -10.51 -11.98
C GLN A 80 -6.03 -11.22 -11.62
N GLN A 81 -5.77 -12.37 -12.26
CA GLN A 81 -4.59 -13.20 -11.96
C GLN A 81 -3.27 -12.42 -12.06
N ARG A 82 -3.15 -11.50 -13.02
CA ARG A 82 -1.96 -10.64 -13.19
C ARG A 82 -1.60 -9.80 -11.96
N TYR A 83 -2.58 -9.49 -11.10
CA TYR A 83 -2.33 -8.76 -9.85
C TYR A 83 -1.62 -9.65 -8.85
N LEU A 84 -2.09 -10.88 -8.68
CA LEU A 84 -1.48 -11.88 -7.82
C LEU A 84 -0.09 -12.29 -8.32
N ASP A 85 0.08 -12.48 -9.64
CA ASP A 85 1.39 -12.82 -10.23
C ASP A 85 2.43 -11.72 -9.96
N TYR A 86 1.99 -10.45 -9.97
CA TYR A 86 2.84 -9.31 -9.68
C TYR A 86 3.20 -9.21 -8.18
N VAL A 87 2.24 -9.50 -7.30
CA VAL A 87 2.46 -9.60 -5.84
C VAL A 87 3.39 -10.75 -5.49
N ASP A 88 3.16 -11.93 -6.04
CA ASP A 88 3.93 -13.14 -5.72
C ASP A 88 5.39 -12.98 -6.19
N ARG A 89 5.62 -12.47 -7.40
CA ARG A 89 6.99 -12.12 -7.86
C ARG A 89 7.71 -11.14 -6.93
N TRP A 90 7.00 -10.13 -6.42
CA TRP A 90 7.57 -9.18 -5.48
C TRP A 90 7.91 -9.84 -4.15
N ALA A 91 6.97 -10.59 -3.59
CA ALA A 91 7.08 -11.19 -2.27
C ALA A 91 8.12 -12.31 -2.25
N GLU A 92 8.18 -13.15 -3.29
CA GLU A 92 9.20 -14.19 -3.46
C GLU A 92 10.61 -13.58 -3.55
N PHE A 93 10.78 -12.47 -4.27
CA PHE A 93 12.06 -11.77 -4.35
C PHE A 93 12.55 -11.28 -2.96
N HIS A 94 11.63 -10.83 -2.10
CA HIS A 94 11.92 -10.47 -0.71
C HIS A 94 11.84 -11.64 0.25
N GLN A 95 11.69 -12.87 -0.26
CA GLN A 95 11.63 -14.10 0.51
C GLN A 95 10.58 -14.05 1.62
N TRP A 96 9.47 -13.35 1.36
CA TRP A 96 8.36 -13.20 2.30
C TRP A 96 8.78 -12.65 3.68
N THR A 97 9.89 -11.91 3.73
CA THR A 97 10.54 -11.49 4.98
C THR A 97 10.42 -9.98 5.17
N PRO A 98 10.16 -9.47 6.40
CA PRO A 98 10.18 -8.04 6.68
C PRO A 98 11.46 -7.36 6.19
N ARG A 99 11.35 -6.10 5.78
CA ARG A 99 12.52 -5.32 5.37
C ARG A 99 13.53 -5.25 6.52
N ASP A 100 14.81 -5.36 6.23
CA ASP A 100 15.89 -5.43 7.24
C ASP A 100 15.82 -6.66 8.18
N GLY A 101 14.99 -7.66 7.85
CA GLY A 101 14.99 -8.99 8.50
C GLY A 101 14.03 -9.13 9.69
N VAL A 102 13.95 -10.35 10.23
CA VAL A 102 13.00 -10.70 11.30
C VAL A 102 13.25 -10.00 12.64
N ASN A 103 14.40 -9.38 12.84
CA ASN A 103 14.71 -8.67 14.10
C ASN A 103 14.34 -7.17 14.04
N THR A 104 13.69 -6.70 12.97
CA THR A 104 13.26 -5.30 12.89
C THR A 104 12.10 -5.01 13.86
N CYS A 105 12.20 -3.91 14.60
CA CYS A 105 11.06 -3.34 15.34
C CYS A 105 10.55 -2.03 14.72
N ASP A 106 11.05 -1.68 13.52
CA ASP A 106 10.61 -0.53 12.75
C ASP A 106 9.31 -0.88 11.98
N ALA A 107 8.24 -0.13 12.22
CA ALA A 107 6.95 -0.36 11.56
C ALA A 107 7.02 -0.20 10.04
N ASP A 108 7.87 0.70 9.52
CA ASP A 108 8.06 0.89 8.08
C ASP A 108 8.65 -0.36 7.42
N ASN A 109 9.38 -1.16 8.19
CA ASN A 109 9.97 -2.40 7.73
C ASN A 109 8.97 -3.56 7.71
N GLN A 110 8.01 -3.50 8.62
CA GLN A 110 7.01 -4.53 8.85
C GLN A 110 5.82 -4.41 7.89
N CYS A 111 5.57 -3.22 7.34
CA CYS A 111 4.43 -2.95 6.45
C CYS A 111 4.30 -3.97 5.30
N CYS A 112 5.41 -4.42 4.70
CA CYS A 112 5.38 -5.44 3.64
C CYS A 112 4.77 -6.79 4.06
N ALA A 113 4.87 -7.14 5.34
CA ALA A 113 4.35 -8.39 5.89
C ALA A 113 2.82 -8.49 5.83
N GLN A 114 2.10 -7.36 5.78
CA GLN A 114 0.64 -7.38 5.62
C GLN A 114 0.22 -8.09 4.33
N THR A 115 0.92 -7.79 3.22
CA THR A 115 0.65 -8.44 1.93
C THR A 115 1.04 -9.93 1.96
N TYR A 116 2.11 -10.29 2.66
CA TYR A 116 2.53 -11.69 2.80
C TYR A 116 1.47 -12.51 3.54
N LEU A 117 0.91 -11.96 4.63
CA LEU A 117 -0.18 -12.58 5.36
C LEU A 117 -1.49 -12.61 4.56
N MET A 118 -1.79 -11.59 3.75
CA MET A 118 -2.94 -11.64 2.83
C MET A 118 -2.82 -12.79 1.83
N ARG A 119 -1.63 -12.99 1.24
CA ARG A 119 -1.39 -14.14 0.36
C ARG A 119 -1.44 -15.47 1.10
N TYR A 120 -0.88 -15.55 2.31
CA TYR A 120 -1.03 -16.73 3.16
C TYR A 120 -2.50 -17.09 3.41
N MET A 121 -3.36 -16.12 3.70
CA MET A 121 -4.80 -16.37 3.91
C MET A 121 -5.50 -16.90 2.65
N GLN A 122 -5.00 -16.56 1.45
CA GLN A 122 -5.58 -17.01 0.19
C GLN A 122 -5.08 -18.39 -0.27
N VAL A 123 -3.78 -18.69 -0.11
CA VAL A 123 -3.15 -19.89 -0.70
C VAL A 123 -2.30 -20.71 0.26
N GLY A 124 -2.16 -20.29 1.52
CA GLY A 124 -1.27 -20.92 2.48
C GLY A 124 0.22 -20.76 2.14
N GLY A 125 1.03 -21.68 2.67
CA GLY A 125 2.49 -21.70 2.54
C GLY A 125 3.19 -21.10 3.76
N GLU A 126 3.94 -21.94 4.49
CA GLU A 126 4.63 -21.53 5.72
C GLU A 126 5.66 -20.44 5.48
N GLU A 127 6.27 -20.40 4.29
CA GLU A 127 7.21 -19.36 3.89
C GLU A 127 6.60 -17.95 3.97
N LYS A 128 5.28 -17.81 3.75
CA LYS A 128 4.56 -16.53 3.80
C LYS A 128 4.23 -16.08 5.22
N LEU A 129 4.28 -17.00 6.18
CA LEU A 129 3.83 -16.79 7.57
C LEU A 129 4.99 -16.73 8.56
N LEU A 130 5.93 -17.66 8.45
CA LEU A 130 6.96 -17.88 9.47
C LEU A 130 7.84 -16.64 9.70
N PRO A 131 8.35 -15.94 8.68
CA PRO A 131 9.17 -14.74 8.92
C PRO A 131 8.40 -13.64 9.64
N THR A 132 7.12 -13.44 9.30
CA THR A 132 6.27 -12.45 9.98
C THR A 132 5.99 -12.84 11.42
N ARG A 133 5.68 -14.12 11.69
CA ARG A 133 5.49 -14.60 13.06
C ARG A 133 6.75 -14.41 13.89
N GLN A 134 7.91 -14.85 13.39
CA GLN A 134 9.21 -14.65 14.05
C GLN A 134 9.47 -13.18 14.37
N ASN A 135 9.13 -12.29 13.44
CA ASN A 135 9.30 -10.86 13.65
C ASN A 135 8.38 -10.28 14.72
N LEU A 136 7.10 -10.66 14.73
CA LEU A 136 6.17 -10.21 15.76
C LEU A 136 6.52 -10.78 17.14
N ASP A 137 6.93 -12.05 17.20
CA ASP A 137 7.43 -12.67 18.44
C ASP A 137 8.65 -11.91 18.98
N HIS A 138 9.62 -11.58 18.11
CA HIS A 138 10.77 -10.76 18.48
C HIS A 138 10.37 -9.37 18.99
N GLN A 139 9.44 -8.71 18.31
CA GLN A 139 8.97 -7.39 18.72
C GLN A 139 8.26 -7.42 20.08
N LEU A 140 7.44 -8.44 20.34
CA LEU A 140 6.75 -8.62 21.61
C LEU A 140 7.71 -8.88 22.78
N LEU A 141 8.82 -9.57 22.51
CA LEU A 141 9.88 -9.83 23.49
C LEU A 141 10.84 -8.64 23.69
N THR A 142 10.85 -7.67 22.75
CA THR A 142 11.76 -6.53 22.81
C THR A 142 11.21 -5.43 23.71
N PRO A 143 11.88 -5.09 24.84
CA PRO A 143 11.41 -4.04 25.73
C PRO A 143 11.37 -2.67 25.03
N ASN A 144 10.24 -1.96 25.15
CA ASN A 144 10.19 -0.57 24.71
C ASN A 144 10.88 0.33 25.74
N LEU A 145 12.16 0.62 25.50
CA LEU A 145 12.99 1.44 26.40
C LEU A 145 12.44 2.84 26.67
N LYS A 146 11.49 3.35 25.87
CA LYS A 146 10.81 4.63 26.16
C LYS A 146 9.78 4.52 27.28
N LEU A 147 9.29 3.32 27.53
CA LEU A 147 8.33 3.01 28.61
C LEU A 147 9.04 2.47 29.86
N VAL A 148 10.31 2.08 29.73
CA VAL A 148 11.14 1.67 30.87
C VAL A 148 11.60 2.92 31.63
N PRO A 149 11.35 3.01 32.95
CA PRO A 149 11.89 4.06 33.79
C PRO A 149 13.42 4.23 33.59
N LYS A 150 13.92 5.47 33.57
CA LYS A 150 15.34 5.75 33.27
C LYS A 150 16.32 5.04 34.21
N ASN A 151 15.92 4.62 35.41
CA ASN A 151 16.77 3.87 36.34
C ASN A 151 16.90 2.38 35.96
N GLU A 152 16.11 1.86 35.02
CA GLU A 152 16.09 0.45 34.61
C GLU A 152 16.63 0.23 33.18
N TRP A 153 17.14 1.29 32.55
CA TRP A 153 17.54 1.28 31.13
C TRP A 153 18.72 0.38 30.78
N GLU A 154 19.75 0.29 31.64
CA GLU A 154 20.93 -0.53 31.38
C GLU A 154 20.59 -2.02 31.39
N THR A 155 19.76 -2.44 32.35
CA THR A 155 19.26 -3.82 32.46
C THR A 155 18.39 -4.17 31.25
N ALA A 156 17.49 -3.27 30.85
CA ALA A 156 16.62 -3.50 29.70
C ALA A 156 17.42 -3.54 28.36
N LYS A 157 18.48 -2.73 28.21
CA LYS A 157 19.37 -2.79 27.04
C LYS A 157 20.22 -4.05 26.99
N ALA A 158 20.69 -4.54 28.13
CA ALA A 158 21.44 -5.80 28.19
C ALA A 158 20.56 -6.98 27.76
N ASN A 159 19.30 -7.00 28.19
CA ASN A 159 18.34 -8.05 27.84
C ASN A 159 17.87 -7.98 26.37
N ALA A 160 17.83 -6.80 25.75
CA ALA A 160 17.44 -6.63 24.35
C ALA A 160 18.54 -6.97 23.32
N LYS A 161 19.78 -7.25 23.78
CA LYS A 161 20.92 -7.60 22.93
C LYS A 161 21.26 -9.09 22.91
N ASN A 162 20.62 -9.88 23.77
CA ASN A 162 20.73 -11.34 23.85
C ASN A 162 19.57 -11.98 23.09
#